data_AF-A0A8H6SHA8-F1
#
_entry.id   AF-A0A8H6SHA8-F1
#
_cell.length_a   1.000
_cell.length_b   1.000
_cell.length_c   1.000
_cell.angle_alpha   90.00
_cell.angle_beta   90.00
_cell.angle_gamma   90.00
#
_symmetry.space_group_name_H-M   'P 1'
#
loop_
_entity.id
_entity.type
_entity.pdbx_description
1 polymer ?
#
loop_
_entity_poly.entity_id
_entity_poly.type
_entity_poly.pdbx_seq_one_letter_code
_entity_poly.pdbx_strand_id
1 'polypeptide(L)'
;MLLLGGPSRTTQEATSIHSDPSIRSIVVLHPTLLLRLVGTQKTSTWVETLPWYLTTAAVAEQLYDALIVWQAQGSLSITTTSLAFFQQFMPTANTGTFASTTTTYATLTSAVKSFADGFINVIARYTPSGGGLSEQYSKSNGSPVSASDLTWSYASVLSAFSARAGTRPASWGASGLTVPPSCQTSPGTQPAWVAVTFNVVATTFFGENIYITGNTDGLQNWETDTAALLSSVNYPTWSITINVPASTDIQYKYIRKVNGVFESWESDPNNEFMSPKSGTLVRNDQWR
;
A
#
# COMPACT_ATOMS: atom_id res chain seq x y z
N MET A 1 42.11 25.77 17.72
CA MET A 1 42.61 25.15 16.48
C MET A 1 41.42 24.44 15.84
N LEU A 2 40.91 25.01 14.74
CA LEU A 2 39.77 24.61 13.87
C LEU A 2 38.44 24.28 14.60
N LEU A 3 37.40 25.14 14.70
CA LEU A 3 36.60 25.91 13.71
C LEU A 3 36.14 25.11 12.47
N LEU A 4 34.81 25.09 12.31
CA LEU A 4 33.92 24.97 11.12
C LEU A 4 32.69 24.14 11.57
N GLY A 5 31.51 24.68 11.87
CA GLY A 5 30.75 25.66 11.10
C GLY A 5 29.82 24.94 10.12
N GLY A 6 28.86 24.16 10.63
CA GLY A 6 27.87 23.47 9.80
C GLY A 6 26.79 24.45 9.31
N PRO A 7 26.46 24.51 8.01
CA PRO A 7 25.42 25.40 7.53
C PRO A 7 24.04 24.87 7.94
N SER A 8 23.26 25.78 8.50
CA SER A 8 21.82 25.69 8.74
C SER A 8 21.09 25.23 7.48
N ARG A 9 20.36 24.12 7.56
CA ARG A 9 19.35 23.77 6.55
C ARG A 9 18.22 24.79 6.64
N THR A 10 18.24 25.75 5.73
CA THR A 10 17.14 26.66 5.49
C THR A 10 15.92 25.87 5.01
N THR A 11 14.85 25.99 5.79
CA THR A 11 13.48 25.64 5.48
C THR A 11 13.03 26.46 4.26
N GLN A 12 13.25 25.96 3.04
CA GLN A 12 12.81 26.66 1.83
C GLN A 12 12.61 25.70 0.64
N GLU A 13 11.77 24.68 0.81
CA GLU A 13 11.25 23.87 -0.31
C GLU A 13 9.73 23.63 -0.21
N ALA A 14 9.00 24.51 0.49
CA ALA A 14 7.53 24.42 0.64
C ALA A 14 6.76 25.59 -0.01
N THR A 15 7.42 26.43 -0.80
CA THR A 15 6.80 27.63 -1.41
C THR A 15 7.12 27.71 -2.88
N SER A 16 6.53 26.82 -3.68
CA SER A 16 6.27 27.05 -5.12
C SER A 16 5.36 25.95 -5.69
N ILE A 17 4.20 25.71 -5.06
CA ILE A 17 3.14 24.86 -5.64
C ILE A 17 1.82 25.64 -5.81
N HIS A 18 1.89 26.97 -5.66
CA HIS A 18 0.73 27.84 -5.68
C HIS A 18 0.64 28.57 -7.02
N SER A 19 -0.03 27.95 -8.01
CA SER A 19 -0.77 28.63 -9.12
C SER A 19 -1.07 27.74 -10.35
N ASP A 20 -1.57 26.51 -10.20
CA ASP A 20 -2.17 25.81 -11.35
C ASP A 20 -3.46 25.03 -10.97
N PRO A 21 -4.65 25.49 -11.41
CA PRO A 21 -5.92 24.82 -11.15
C PRO A 21 -6.19 23.62 -12.08
N SER A 22 -5.20 23.12 -12.84
CA SER A 22 -5.38 22.03 -13.81
C SER A 22 -4.79 20.66 -13.40
N ILE A 23 -4.57 20.39 -12.11
CA ILE A 23 -4.10 19.07 -11.67
C ILE A 23 -5.25 18.04 -11.69
N ARG A 24 -5.54 17.50 -12.88
CA ARG A 24 -6.21 16.22 -13.07
C ARG A 24 -5.12 15.17 -13.29
N SER A 25 -4.87 14.37 -12.25
CA SER A 25 -4.10 13.12 -12.27
C SER A 25 -2.82 13.13 -13.11
N ILE A 26 -1.75 13.69 -12.57
CA ILE A 26 -0.40 13.49 -13.09
C ILE A 26 0.42 12.74 -12.03
N VAL A 27 0.69 11.45 -12.29
CA VAL A 27 1.93 10.85 -11.78
C VAL A 27 3.01 11.26 -12.77
N VAL A 28 3.84 12.24 -12.38
CA VAL A 28 4.99 12.68 -13.18
C VAL A 28 5.99 11.53 -13.24
N LEU A 29 6.11 10.89 -14.40
CA LEU A 29 7.20 9.94 -14.64
C LEU A 29 8.48 10.72 -14.92
N HIS A 30 9.29 10.91 -13.88
CA HIS A 30 10.65 11.42 -14.05
C HIS A 30 11.48 10.37 -14.84
N PRO A 31 12.26 10.75 -15.87
CA PRO A 31 13.00 9.80 -16.72
C PRO A 31 13.95 8.88 -15.94
N THR A 32 14.53 9.36 -14.84
CA THR A 32 15.41 8.56 -13.97
C THR A 32 14.65 7.62 -13.02
N LEU A 33 13.33 7.76 -12.89
CA LEU A 33 12.47 6.88 -12.09
C LEU A 33 12.08 5.63 -12.87
N LEU A 34 11.86 5.75 -14.19
CA LEU A 34 11.51 4.63 -15.08
C LEU A 34 12.60 3.55 -15.15
N LEU A 35 13.88 3.93 -15.09
CA LEU A 35 14.99 2.97 -15.01
C LEU A 35 15.18 2.36 -13.61
N ARG A 36 14.58 2.98 -12.57
CA ARG A 36 14.67 2.53 -11.17
C ARG A 36 13.48 1.72 -10.70
N LEU A 37 12.33 1.76 -11.38
CA LEU A 37 11.12 1.00 -11.02
C LEU A 37 11.21 -0.50 -11.37
N VAL A 38 12.26 -0.90 -12.09
CA VAL A 38 12.59 -2.29 -12.40
C VAL A 38 13.41 -2.93 -11.25
N GLY A 39 13.35 -2.35 -10.04
CA GLY A 39 13.91 -2.91 -8.80
C GLY A 39 13.46 -2.07 -7.61
N THR A 40 13.28 -2.66 -6.43
CA THR A 40 12.92 -1.91 -5.23
C THR A 40 14.03 -0.89 -4.87
N GLN A 41 13.63 0.20 -4.22
CA GLN A 41 14.48 1.33 -3.81
C GLN A 41 15.87 0.87 -3.33
N LYS A 42 16.92 1.57 -3.79
CA LYS A 42 18.32 1.31 -3.43
C LYS A 42 18.56 1.73 -1.97
N THR A 43 18.10 0.93 -1.01
CA THR A 43 18.44 1.07 0.40
C THR A 43 19.18 -0.20 0.84
N SER A 44 20.45 -0.03 1.20
CA SER A 44 21.44 -1.03 1.60
C SER A 44 22.28 -1.65 0.47
N THR A 45 23.59 -1.71 0.73
CA THR A 45 24.67 -2.16 -0.15
C THR A 45 24.74 -3.68 -0.35
N TRP A 46 23.73 -4.43 0.12
CA TRP A 46 23.77 -5.90 0.21
C TRP A 46 22.58 -6.62 -0.44
N VAL A 47 21.59 -5.89 -0.97
CA VAL A 47 20.47 -6.49 -1.70
C VAL A 47 20.62 -6.13 -3.17
N GLU A 48 20.98 -7.11 -3.98
CA GLU A 48 20.91 -6.96 -5.43
C GLU A 48 19.45 -6.68 -5.82
N THR A 49 19.15 -5.49 -6.34
CA THR A 49 17.78 -5.08 -6.66
C THR A 49 17.30 -5.83 -7.90
N LEU A 50 16.78 -7.04 -7.79
CA LEU A 50 16.29 -7.78 -8.96
C LEU A 50 14.96 -7.20 -9.46
N PRO A 51 14.64 -7.37 -10.74
CA PRO A 51 13.37 -6.93 -11.31
C PRO A 51 12.20 -7.82 -10.90
N TRP A 52 11.05 -7.16 -10.69
CA TRP A 52 9.81 -7.80 -10.28
C TRP A 52 8.82 -7.79 -11.44
N TYR A 53 8.07 -8.88 -11.60
CA TYR A 53 6.99 -8.94 -12.58
C TYR A 53 5.95 -7.84 -12.32
N LEU A 54 5.55 -7.68 -11.06
CA LEU A 54 4.52 -6.71 -10.69
C LEU A 54 4.90 -5.25 -10.93
N THR A 55 6.18 -4.89 -10.74
CA THR A 55 6.59 -3.50 -10.99
C THR A 55 6.74 -3.22 -12.48
N THR A 56 7.16 -4.22 -13.26
CA THR A 56 7.21 -4.14 -14.72
C THR A 56 5.82 -4.00 -15.31
N ALA A 57 4.84 -4.73 -14.77
CA ALA A 57 3.43 -4.63 -15.17
C ALA A 57 2.83 -3.28 -14.78
N ALA A 58 3.11 -2.79 -13.57
CA ALA A 58 2.61 -1.51 -13.08
C ALA A 58 3.07 -0.31 -13.94
N VAL A 59 4.31 -0.33 -14.45
CA VAL A 59 4.78 0.70 -15.39
C VAL A 59 3.98 0.68 -16.69
N ALA A 60 3.70 -0.52 -17.23
CA ALA A 60 2.87 -0.66 -18.43
C ALA A 60 1.44 -0.15 -18.17
N GLU A 61 0.84 -0.57 -17.05
CA GLU A 61 -0.50 -0.18 -16.62
C GLU A 61 -0.63 1.34 -16.50
N GLN A 62 0.30 2.01 -15.83
CA GLN A 62 0.27 3.47 -15.68
C GLN A 62 0.29 4.20 -17.04
N LEU A 63 1.04 3.69 -18.02
CA LEU A 63 1.07 4.26 -19.36
C LEU A 63 -0.23 4.00 -20.13
N TYR A 64 -0.85 2.82 -19.98
CA TYR A 64 -2.16 2.54 -20.53
C TYR A 64 -3.26 3.40 -19.90
N ASP A 65 -3.24 3.60 -18.59
CA ASP A 65 -4.18 4.48 -17.88
C ASP A 65 -4.05 5.93 -18.35
N ALA A 66 -2.84 6.41 -18.58
CA ALA A 66 -2.62 7.73 -19.16
C ALA A 66 -3.26 7.86 -20.55
N LEU A 67 -3.08 6.85 -21.42
CA LEU A 67 -3.69 6.80 -22.75
C LEU A 67 -5.23 6.80 -22.69
N ILE A 68 -5.79 6.02 -21.76
CA ILE A 68 -7.23 5.98 -21.47
C ILE A 68 -7.73 7.38 -21.09
N VAL A 69 -7.05 8.07 -20.18
CA VAL A 69 -7.41 9.42 -19.73
C VAL A 69 -7.36 10.41 -20.90
N TRP A 70 -6.25 10.44 -21.65
CA TRP A 70 -6.07 11.33 -22.80
C TRP A 70 -7.13 11.12 -23.88
N GLN A 71 -7.48 9.86 -24.16
CA GLN A 71 -8.56 9.53 -25.09
C GLN A 71 -9.91 10.07 -24.62
N ALA A 72 -10.26 9.90 -23.34
CA ALA A 72 -11.54 10.37 -22.82
C ALA A 72 -11.66 11.90 -22.77
N GLN A 73 -10.57 12.62 -22.47
CA GLN A 73 -10.59 14.08 -22.47
C GLN A 73 -10.46 14.68 -23.88
N GLY A 74 -10.06 13.88 -24.87
CA GLY A 74 -9.88 14.31 -26.25
C GLY A 74 -8.66 15.21 -26.48
N SER A 75 -7.71 15.25 -25.55
CA SER A 75 -6.51 16.08 -25.60
C SER A 75 -5.38 15.51 -24.74
N LEU A 76 -4.17 16.06 -24.88
CA LEU A 76 -2.99 15.76 -24.08
C LEU A 76 -2.29 17.09 -23.75
N SER A 77 -1.96 17.33 -22.48
CA SER A 77 -1.23 18.52 -22.06
C SER A 77 0.20 18.18 -21.64
N ILE A 78 1.17 18.88 -22.22
CA ILE A 78 2.58 18.85 -21.84
C ILE A 78 2.87 20.09 -21.01
N THR A 79 3.34 19.89 -19.78
CA THR A 79 3.74 20.96 -18.87
C THR A 79 5.26 21.00 -18.77
N THR A 80 5.80 22.03 -18.12
CA THR A 80 7.25 22.11 -17.84
C THR A 80 7.74 20.88 -17.08
N THR A 81 6.90 20.35 -16.18
CA THR A 81 7.19 19.15 -15.39
C THR A 81 7.21 17.87 -16.21
N SER A 82 6.32 17.72 -17.20
CA SER A 82 6.22 16.50 -18.01
C SER A 82 7.01 16.55 -19.33
N LEU A 83 7.61 17.69 -19.69
CA LEU A 83 8.30 17.89 -20.96
C LEU A 83 9.39 16.84 -21.23
N ALA A 84 10.26 16.56 -20.24
CA ALA A 84 11.34 15.60 -20.38
C ALA A 84 10.84 14.17 -20.64
N PHE A 85 9.64 13.82 -20.15
CA PHE A 85 9.02 12.53 -20.46
C PHE A 85 8.69 12.44 -21.95
N PHE A 86 7.98 13.44 -22.49
CA PHE A 86 7.54 13.43 -23.89
C PHE A 86 8.70 13.62 -24.89
N GLN A 87 9.76 14.32 -24.50
CA GLN A 87 10.95 14.48 -25.34
C GLN A 87 11.72 13.17 -25.59
N GLN A 88 11.49 12.11 -24.79
CA GLN A 88 12.01 10.77 -25.08
C GLN A 88 11.37 10.17 -26.34
N PHE A 89 10.13 10.56 -26.68
CA PHE A 89 9.39 10.05 -27.84
C PHE A 89 9.38 11.02 -29.02
N MET A 90 9.42 12.32 -28.73
CA MET A 90 9.45 13.39 -29.72
C MET A 90 10.39 14.49 -29.21
N PRO A 91 11.68 14.48 -29.59
CA PRO A 91 12.67 15.44 -29.08
C PRO A 91 12.30 16.91 -29.30
N THR A 92 11.47 17.21 -30.30
CA THR A 92 10.97 18.55 -30.63
C THR A 92 9.67 18.92 -29.91
N ALA A 93 9.18 18.10 -28.97
CA ALA A 93 7.99 18.41 -28.19
C ALA A 93 8.18 19.67 -27.35
N ASN A 94 7.12 20.46 -27.23
CA ASN A 94 7.06 21.69 -26.43
C ASN A 94 5.86 21.64 -25.47
N THR A 95 5.85 22.51 -24.47
CA THR A 95 4.70 22.67 -23.59
C THR A 95 3.46 23.16 -24.36
N GLY A 96 2.28 22.75 -23.93
CA GLY A 96 1.02 23.08 -24.60
C GLY A 96 -0.04 22.00 -24.45
N THR A 97 -1.23 22.27 -24.97
CA THR A 97 -2.33 21.30 -25.03
C THR A 97 -2.59 20.92 -26.47
N PHE A 98 -2.53 19.62 -26.76
CA PHE A 98 -2.66 19.04 -28.08
C PHE A 98 -3.98 18.29 -28.17
N ALA A 99 -4.88 18.73 -29.05
CA ALA A 99 -6.16 18.06 -29.26
C ALA A 99 -5.95 16.70 -29.96
N SER A 100 -6.89 15.77 -29.75
CA SER A 100 -6.89 14.42 -30.33
C SER A 100 -6.86 14.40 -31.86
N THR A 101 -7.26 15.49 -32.50
CA THR A 101 -7.22 15.67 -33.96
C THR A 101 -5.84 16.06 -34.49
N THR A 102 -4.88 16.39 -33.63
CA THR A 102 -3.54 16.83 -34.05
C THR A 102 -2.61 15.65 -34.31
N THR A 103 -1.66 15.83 -35.24
CA THR A 103 -0.61 14.86 -35.51
C THR A 103 0.32 14.65 -34.31
N THR A 104 0.56 15.70 -33.51
CA THR A 104 1.35 15.63 -32.28
C THR A 104 0.71 14.68 -31.26
N TYR A 105 -0.59 14.80 -31.02
CA TYR A 105 -1.31 13.89 -30.14
C TYR A 105 -1.20 12.44 -30.62
N ALA A 106 -1.48 12.19 -31.91
CA ALA A 106 -1.43 10.84 -32.48
C ALA A 106 -0.03 10.21 -32.38
N THR A 107 1.01 11.00 -32.67
CA THR A 107 2.41 10.54 -32.59
C THR A 107 2.80 10.18 -31.16
N LEU A 108 2.55 11.09 -30.21
CA LEU A 108 2.93 10.88 -28.81
C LEU A 108 2.18 9.70 -28.17
N THR A 109 0.86 9.61 -28.38
CA THR A 109 0.06 8.52 -27.82
C THR A 109 0.43 7.16 -28.42
N SER A 110 0.73 7.10 -29.72
CA SER A 110 1.22 5.86 -30.37
C SER A 110 2.59 5.43 -29.82
N ALA A 111 3.50 6.39 -29.64
CA ALA A 111 4.82 6.12 -29.10
C ALA A 111 4.76 5.65 -27.62
N VAL A 112 3.95 6.31 -26.80
CA VAL A 112 3.70 5.91 -25.40
C VAL A 112 3.08 4.51 -25.33
N LYS A 113 2.12 4.21 -26.20
CA LYS A 113 1.54 2.85 -26.28
C LYS A 113 2.58 1.81 -26.64
N SER A 114 3.45 2.11 -27.60
CA SER A 114 4.51 1.19 -28.04
C SER A 114 5.54 0.97 -26.93
N PHE A 115 5.83 2.02 -26.16
CA PHE A 115 6.70 1.94 -24.99
C PHE A 115 6.07 1.08 -23.88
N ALA A 116 4.77 1.24 -23.59
CA ALA A 116 4.03 0.40 -22.66
C ALA A 116 4.01 -1.08 -23.09
N ASP A 117 3.75 -1.34 -24.38
CA ASP A 117 3.80 -2.70 -24.96
C ASP A 117 5.20 -3.33 -24.83
N GLY A 118 6.26 -2.52 -24.80
CA GLY A 118 7.62 -2.96 -24.50
C GLY A 118 7.78 -3.62 -23.12
N PHE A 119 7.14 -3.09 -22.08
CA PHE A 119 7.18 -3.67 -20.74
C PHE A 119 6.41 -5.00 -20.67
N ILE A 120 5.27 -5.10 -21.38
CA ILE A 120 4.54 -6.37 -21.53
C ILE A 120 5.41 -7.42 -22.25
N ASN A 121 6.14 -7.02 -23.29
CA ASN A 121 7.07 -7.91 -23.99
C ASN A 121 8.23 -8.37 -23.10
N VAL A 122 8.70 -7.55 -22.15
CA VAL A 122 9.70 -7.96 -21.15
C VAL A 122 9.12 -9.04 -20.24
N ILE A 123 7.89 -8.87 -19.74
CA ILE A 123 7.20 -9.89 -18.93
C ILE A 123 7.07 -11.18 -19.72
N ALA A 124 6.58 -11.12 -20.96
CA ALA A 124 6.41 -12.28 -21.83
C ALA A 124 7.75 -13.00 -22.10
N ARG A 125 8.84 -12.26 -22.29
CA ARG A 125 10.17 -12.81 -22.54
C ARG A 125 10.71 -13.62 -21.37
N TYR A 126 10.45 -13.20 -20.13
CA TYR A 126 10.98 -13.84 -18.93
C TYR A 126 10.01 -14.78 -18.24
N THR A 127 8.75 -14.81 -18.69
CA THR A 127 7.77 -15.82 -18.26
C THR A 127 8.19 -17.20 -18.81
N PRO A 128 8.37 -18.22 -17.95
CA PRO A 128 8.66 -19.58 -18.37
C PRO A 128 7.55 -20.18 -19.24
N SER A 129 7.85 -21.26 -19.96
CA SER A 129 6.86 -21.96 -20.80
C SER A 129 5.62 -22.45 -20.05
N GLY A 130 5.73 -22.69 -18.74
CA GLY A 130 4.60 -23.05 -17.87
C GLY A 130 3.68 -21.88 -17.50
N GLY A 131 4.01 -20.64 -17.88
CA GLY A 131 3.23 -19.45 -17.54
C GLY A 131 3.40 -18.93 -16.11
N GLY A 132 4.27 -19.57 -15.32
CA GLY A 132 4.47 -19.25 -13.91
C GLY A 132 5.07 -17.86 -13.69
N LEU A 133 4.41 -17.02 -12.87
CA LEU A 133 4.91 -15.70 -12.49
C LEU A 133 5.39 -15.70 -11.03
N SER A 134 6.71 -15.74 -10.84
CA SER A 134 7.33 -15.56 -9.53
C SER A 134 7.28 -14.10 -9.07
N GLU A 135 7.79 -13.83 -7.89
CA GLU A 135 8.00 -12.46 -7.41
C GLU A 135 8.98 -11.69 -8.30
N GLN A 136 10.11 -12.33 -8.65
CA GLN A 136 11.25 -11.68 -9.32
C GLN A 136 11.78 -12.52 -10.48
N TYR A 137 12.51 -11.90 -11.40
CA TYR A 137 13.32 -12.59 -12.41
C TYR A 137 14.77 -12.10 -12.34
N SER A 138 15.72 -12.98 -12.60
CA SER A 138 17.15 -12.68 -12.47
C SER A 138 17.60 -11.64 -13.50
N LYS A 139 18.43 -10.68 -13.08
CA LYS A 139 19.06 -9.71 -13.98
C LYS A 139 20.04 -10.36 -14.97
N SER A 140 20.69 -11.44 -14.57
CA SER A 140 21.78 -12.04 -15.35
C SER A 140 21.26 -12.89 -16.51
N ASN A 141 20.17 -13.61 -16.29
CA ASN A 141 19.67 -14.60 -17.25
C ASN A 141 18.14 -14.64 -17.37
N GLY A 142 17.39 -13.81 -16.63
CA GLY A 142 15.93 -13.78 -16.69
C GLY A 142 15.23 -14.96 -16.03
N SER A 143 15.94 -15.85 -15.35
CA SER A 143 15.32 -16.99 -14.68
C SER A 143 14.43 -16.54 -13.50
N PRO A 144 13.26 -17.16 -13.27
CA PRO A 144 12.43 -16.91 -12.10
C PRO A 144 13.18 -17.14 -10.79
N VAL A 145 13.06 -16.22 -9.84
CA VAL A 145 13.65 -16.33 -8.50
C VAL A 145 12.68 -15.78 -7.43
N SER A 146 13.00 -16.06 -6.17
CA SER A 146 12.13 -15.78 -5.00
C SER A 146 10.81 -16.58 -5.04
N ALA A 147 9.75 -16.10 -4.37
CA ALA A 147 8.48 -16.79 -4.26
C ALA A 147 7.93 -17.14 -5.65
N SER A 148 7.74 -18.44 -5.90
CA SER A 148 7.05 -18.94 -7.10
C SER A 148 5.56 -18.63 -7.01
N ASP A 149 4.94 -18.41 -8.18
CA ASP A 149 3.49 -18.22 -8.31
C ASP A 149 2.91 -17.16 -7.38
N LEU A 150 3.57 -16.00 -7.31
CA LEU A 150 3.13 -14.91 -6.44
C LEU A 150 1.79 -14.35 -6.96
N THR A 151 0.73 -14.46 -6.16
CA THR A 151 -0.61 -13.97 -6.48
C THR A 151 -0.61 -12.53 -6.99
N TRP A 152 0.23 -11.66 -6.41
CA TRP A 152 0.32 -10.26 -6.82
C TRP A 152 0.96 -10.08 -8.21
N SER A 153 1.94 -10.91 -8.58
CA SER A 153 2.49 -10.90 -9.94
C SER A 153 1.41 -11.22 -10.97
N TYR A 154 0.57 -12.24 -10.71
CA TYR A 154 -0.57 -12.53 -11.58
C TYR A 154 -1.59 -11.38 -11.64
N ALA A 155 -2.01 -10.86 -10.49
CA ALA A 155 -2.97 -9.77 -10.42
C ALA A 155 -2.50 -8.52 -11.19
N SER A 156 -1.21 -8.18 -11.06
CA SER A 156 -0.61 -7.02 -11.75
C SER A 156 -0.56 -7.16 -13.27
N VAL A 157 -0.33 -8.37 -13.79
CA VAL A 157 -0.37 -8.62 -15.23
C VAL A 157 -1.80 -8.55 -15.76
N LEU A 158 -2.77 -9.08 -15.00
CA LEU A 158 -4.19 -8.99 -15.33
C LEU A 158 -4.71 -7.54 -15.34
N SER A 159 -4.28 -6.71 -14.38
CA SER A 159 -4.65 -5.28 -14.34
C SER A 159 -4.02 -4.53 -15.51
N ALA A 160 -2.74 -4.76 -15.80
CA ALA A 160 -2.07 -4.17 -16.97
C ALA A 160 -2.74 -4.60 -18.30
N PHE A 161 -3.16 -5.86 -18.45
CA PHE A 161 -3.90 -6.31 -19.63
C PHE A 161 -5.28 -5.68 -19.72
N SER A 162 -5.98 -5.50 -18.59
CA SER A 162 -7.27 -4.82 -18.54
C SER A 162 -7.13 -3.37 -18.98
N ALA A 163 -6.13 -2.64 -18.46
CA ALA A 163 -5.83 -1.27 -18.89
C ALA A 163 -5.42 -1.22 -20.37
N ARG A 164 -4.61 -2.17 -20.86
CA ARG A 164 -4.24 -2.28 -22.28
C ARG A 164 -5.46 -2.45 -23.19
N ALA A 165 -6.49 -3.17 -22.73
CA ALA A 165 -7.75 -3.36 -23.45
C ALA A 165 -8.69 -2.13 -23.37
N GLY A 166 -8.32 -1.09 -22.62
CA GLY A 166 -9.12 0.12 -22.44
C GLY A 166 -10.16 0.03 -21.32
N THR A 167 -10.12 -1.02 -20.50
CA THR A 167 -11.04 -1.20 -19.37
C THR A 167 -10.73 -0.19 -18.28
N ARG A 168 -11.77 0.45 -17.75
CA ARG A 168 -11.67 1.38 -16.61
C ARG A 168 -12.32 0.77 -15.38
N PRO A 169 -11.70 0.81 -14.20
CA PRO A 169 -12.39 0.50 -12.96
C PRO A 169 -13.49 1.53 -12.68
N ALA A 170 -14.39 1.19 -11.77
CA ALA A 170 -15.39 2.13 -11.28
C ALA A 170 -14.71 3.38 -10.70
N SER A 171 -15.33 4.55 -10.91
CA SER A 171 -14.83 5.80 -10.32
C SER A 171 -14.91 5.74 -8.80
N TRP A 172 -13.83 6.10 -8.12
CA TRP A 172 -13.79 6.25 -6.67
C TRP A 172 -14.14 7.68 -6.19
N GLY A 173 -14.51 8.59 -7.10
CA GLY A 173 -14.94 9.95 -6.75
C GLY A 173 -13.82 11.00 -6.73
N ALA A 174 -12.72 10.78 -7.47
CA ALA A 174 -11.61 11.73 -7.55
C ALA A 174 -11.98 13.12 -8.12
N SER A 175 -12.98 13.16 -9.00
CA SER A 175 -13.35 14.39 -9.70
C SER A 175 -13.96 15.40 -8.74
N GLY A 176 -13.41 16.61 -8.70
CA GLY A 176 -13.90 17.70 -7.84
C GLY A 176 -13.24 17.74 -6.46
N LEU A 177 -12.34 16.82 -6.13
CA LEU A 177 -11.50 16.94 -4.94
C LEU A 177 -10.59 18.16 -5.06
N THR A 178 -10.52 18.94 -3.99
CA THR A 178 -9.67 20.12 -3.89
C THR A 178 -8.73 19.98 -2.71
N VAL A 179 -7.48 20.39 -2.91
CA VAL A 179 -6.52 20.46 -1.81
C VAL A 179 -6.87 21.70 -0.98
N PRO A 180 -7.11 21.57 0.35
CA PRO A 180 -7.35 22.73 1.20
C PRO A 180 -6.19 23.73 1.17
N PRO A 181 -6.42 25.04 1.39
CA PRO A 181 -5.36 26.05 1.41
C PRO A 181 -4.28 25.82 2.48
N SER A 182 -4.61 25.05 3.52
CA SER A 182 -3.67 24.62 4.55
C SER A 182 -3.99 23.21 5.00
N CYS A 183 -2.96 22.41 5.24
CA CYS A 183 -3.12 21.09 5.85
C CYS A 183 -3.39 21.29 7.35
N GLN A 184 -4.56 20.91 7.80
CA GLN A 184 -4.88 20.88 9.23
C GLN A 184 -5.15 19.44 9.65
N THR A 185 -4.59 19.03 10.78
CA THR A 185 -5.06 17.82 11.47
C THR A 185 -6.48 18.13 11.95
N SER A 186 -7.48 17.63 11.25
CA SER A 186 -8.83 17.62 11.80
C SER A 186 -8.78 16.69 13.01
N PRO A 187 -9.09 17.12 14.25
CA PRO A 187 -9.47 16.18 15.29
C PRO A 187 -10.83 15.64 14.86
N GLY A 188 -10.81 14.69 13.93
CA GLY A 188 -12.00 13.93 13.61
C GLY A 188 -12.52 13.36 14.92
N THR A 189 -13.83 13.31 15.06
CA THR A 189 -14.54 12.57 16.12
C THR A 189 -14.35 11.05 15.92
N GLN A 190 -13.13 10.62 15.58
CA GLN A 190 -12.69 9.25 15.71
C GLN A 190 -12.39 9.05 17.20
N PRO A 191 -12.94 8.02 17.87
CA PRO A 191 -12.50 7.73 19.22
C PRO A 191 -10.98 7.56 19.18
N ALA A 192 -10.27 8.31 20.02
CA ALA A 192 -8.86 8.06 20.20
C ALA A 192 -8.71 6.57 20.53
N TRP A 193 -7.76 5.86 19.92
CA TRP A 193 -7.52 4.46 20.26
C TRP A 193 -6.44 4.39 21.33
N VAL A 194 -6.61 3.48 22.29
CA VAL A 194 -5.61 3.20 23.32
C VAL A 194 -5.18 1.75 23.23
N ALA A 195 -3.87 1.53 23.28
CA ALA A 195 -3.30 0.18 23.26
C ALA A 195 -3.44 -0.43 24.66
N VAL A 196 -4.13 -1.56 24.75
CA VAL A 196 -4.33 -2.31 25.98
C VAL A 196 -3.65 -3.67 25.84
N THR A 197 -2.71 -3.95 26.72
CA THR A 197 -2.07 -5.26 26.82
C THR A 197 -2.84 -6.12 27.81
N PHE A 198 -3.42 -7.20 27.32
CA PHE A 198 -4.13 -8.20 28.10
C PHE A 198 -3.19 -9.36 28.41
N ASN A 199 -2.98 -9.62 29.68
CA ASN A 199 -2.25 -10.77 30.19
C ASN A 199 -3.21 -11.65 30.97
N VAL A 200 -3.25 -12.95 30.68
CA VAL A 200 -4.01 -13.92 31.47
C VAL A 200 -3.13 -15.10 31.83
N VAL A 201 -3.13 -15.48 33.10
CA VAL A 201 -2.50 -16.74 33.52
C VAL A 201 -3.51 -17.86 33.34
N ALA A 202 -3.17 -18.81 32.45
CA ALA A 202 -4.01 -19.95 32.13
C ALA A 202 -3.13 -21.16 31.79
N THR A 203 -3.35 -22.27 32.49
CA THR A 203 -2.71 -23.55 32.16
C THR A 203 -3.53 -24.29 31.12
N THR A 204 -2.83 -24.89 30.15
CA THR A 204 -3.44 -25.58 29.01
C THR A 204 -2.90 -26.99 28.82
N PHE A 205 -3.68 -27.84 28.17
CA PHE A 205 -3.24 -29.13 27.66
C PHE A 205 -2.76 -29.03 26.21
N PHE A 206 -2.13 -30.10 25.72
CA PHE A 206 -1.63 -30.12 24.35
C PHE A 206 -2.77 -29.89 23.33
N GLY A 207 -2.58 -28.91 22.43
CA GLY A 207 -3.56 -28.53 21.40
C GLY A 207 -4.52 -27.42 21.82
N GLU A 208 -4.56 -27.06 23.11
CA GLU A 208 -5.34 -25.92 23.61
C GLU A 208 -4.59 -24.60 23.43
N ASN A 209 -5.33 -23.56 23.06
CA ASN A 209 -4.86 -22.19 22.92
C ASN A 209 -5.86 -21.21 23.55
N ILE A 210 -5.35 -20.09 24.05
CA ILE A 210 -6.17 -19.04 24.68
C ILE A 210 -6.40 -17.89 23.70
N TYR A 211 -7.65 -17.46 23.60
CA TYR A 211 -8.10 -16.36 22.77
C TYR A 211 -8.88 -15.35 23.61
N ILE A 212 -9.09 -14.14 23.10
CA ILE A 212 -9.89 -13.08 23.71
C ILE A 212 -10.90 -12.51 22.72
N THR A 213 -12.11 -12.22 23.20
CA THR A 213 -13.13 -11.45 22.47
C THR A 213 -13.95 -10.58 23.42
N GLY A 214 -14.69 -9.60 22.92
CA GLY A 214 -15.38 -8.58 23.71
C GLY A 214 -16.22 -7.61 22.89
N ASN A 215 -16.71 -6.55 23.53
CA ASN A 215 -17.77 -5.67 23.02
C ASN A 215 -17.33 -4.59 22.01
N THR A 216 -16.10 -4.63 21.50
CA THR A 216 -15.59 -3.63 20.55
C THR A 216 -15.01 -4.30 19.31
N ASP A 217 -14.89 -3.55 18.21
CA ASP A 217 -14.33 -4.05 16.95
C ASP A 217 -12.92 -4.64 17.13
N GLY A 218 -12.06 -3.98 17.93
CA GLY A 218 -10.72 -4.49 18.25
C GLY A 218 -10.75 -5.84 18.98
N LEU A 219 -11.81 -6.08 19.76
CA LEU A 219 -12.09 -7.32 20.49
C LEU A 219 -13.09 -8.22 19.75
N GLN A 220 -13.37 -7.98 18.47
CA GLN A 220 -14.16 -8.87 17.61
C GLN A 220 -15.65 -9.01 17.99
N ASN A 221 -16.25 -8.05 18.72
CA ASN A 221 -17.70 -8.00 18.97
C ASN A 221 -18.34 -9.31 19.48
N TRP A 222 -17.68 -10.02 20.40
CA TRP A 222 -18.07 -11.32 20.95
C TRP A 222 -18.06 -12.51 19.97
N GLU A 223 -17.50 -12.35 18.77
CA GLU A 223 -17.38 -13.41 17.77
C GLU A 223 -16.27 -14.40 18.15
N THR A 224 -16.67 -15.64 18.48
CA THR A 224 -15.73 -16.68 18.92
C THR A 224 -14.84 -17.17 17.79
N ASP A 225 -15.34 -17.20 16.56
CA ASP A 225 -14.60 -17.75 15.41
C ASP A 225 -13.40 -16.88 15.04
N THR A 226 -13.58 -15.55 15.11
CA THR A 226 -12.54 -14.55 14.78
C THR A 226 -11.81 -14.00 15.99
N ALA A 227 -12.10 -14.49 17.20
CA ALA A 227 -11.43 -14.09 18.44
C ALA A 227 -9.90 -14.03 18.30
N ALA A 228 -9.27 -13.11 19.02
CA ALA A 228 -7.84 -12.84 18.87
C ALA A 228 -7.00 -13.84 19.67
N LEU A 229 -6.02 -14.48 19.02
CA LEU A 229 -5.10 -15.46 19.65
C LEU A 229 -4.07 -14.77 20.54
N LEU A 230 -3.93 -15.21 21.78
CA LEU A 230 -2.87 -14.73 22.67
C LEU A 230 -1.56 -15.48 22.43
N SER A 231 -0.44 -14.80 22.65
CA SER A 231 0.91 -15.37 22.60
C SER A 231 1.25 -16.10 23.90
N SER A 232 1.81 -17.31 23.78
CA SER A 232 2.25 -18.16 24.90
C SER A 232 3.74 -18.00 25.25
N VAL A 233 4.43 -16.98 24.73
CA VAL A 233 5.88 -16.80 24.92
C VAL A 233 6.32 -16.81 26.39
N ASN A 234 5.46 -16.35 27.30
CA ASN A 234 5.74 -16.27 28.74
C ASN A 234 4.88 -17.27 29.56
N TYR A 235 4.57 -18.45 28.99
CA TYR A 235 3.72 -19.47 29.63
C TYR A 235 4.10 -19.73 31.10
N PRO A 236 3.14 -19.78 32.05
CA PRO A 236 1.68 -19.89 31.86
C PRO A 236 0.94 -18.57 31.60
N THR A 237 1.66 -17.46 31.41
CA THR A 237 1.06 -16.18 31.05
C THR A 237 0.91 -16.05 29.54
N TRP A 238 -0.33 -15.88 29.11
CA TRP A 238 -0.71 -15.58 27.74
C TRP A 238 -0.89 -14.07 27.56
N SER A 239 -0.43 -13.50 26.45
CA SER A 239 -0.42 -12.04 26.26
C SER A 239 -0.81 -11.60 24.85
N ILE A 240 -1.53 -10.49 24.74
CA ILE A 240 -1.81 -9.77 23.49
C ILE A 240 -1.99 -8.28 23.74
N THR A 241 -1.58 -7.43 22.81
CA THR A 241 -1.91 -6.00 22.81
C THR A 241 -2.95 -5.70 21.73
N ILE A 242 -4.09 -5.11 22.13
CA ILE A 242 -5.21 -4.75 21.26
C ILE A 242 -5.50 -3.25 21.42
N ASN A 243 -5.75 -2.57 20.31
CA ASN A 243 -6.24 -1.19 20.33
C ASN A 243 -7.75 -1.19 20.58
N VAL A 244 -8.19 -0.48 21.62
CA VAL A 244 -9.61 -0.30 21.96
C VAL A 244 -9.97 1.20 21.94
N PRO A 245 -11.25 1.57 21.76
CA PRO A 245 -11.68 2.96 21.84
C PRO A 245 -11.34 3.55 23.22
N ALA A 246 -10.85 4.79 23.28
CA ALA A 246 -10.55 5.53 24.50
C ALA A 246 -11.83 5.96 25.22
N SER A 247 -11.75 6.15 26.54
CA SER A 247 -12.86 6.59 27.39
C SER A 247 -14.15 5.78 27.15
N THR A 248 -14.01 4.46 26.98
CA THR A 248 -15.11 3.55 26.63
C THR A 248 -15.13 2.39 27.61
N ASP A 249 -16.33 1.97 28.01
CA ASP A 249 -16.53 0.75 28.79
C ASP A 249 -16.24 -0.48 27.94
N ILE A 250 -15.15 -1.16 28.27
CA ILE A 250 -14.69 -2.37 27.61
C ILE A 250 -15.16 -3.56 28.43
N GLN A 251 -15.82 -4.51 27.77
CA GLN A 251 -16.16 -5.82 28.30
C GLN A 251 -15.53 -6.89 27.43
N TYR A 252 -14.94 -7.91 28.05
CA TYR A 252 -14.25 -8.98 27.35
C TYR A 252 -14.30 -10.29 28.12
N LYS A 253 -14.04 -11.39 27.41
CA LYS A 253 -13.73 -12.68 27.98
C LYS A 253 -12.62 -13.41 27.22
N TYR A 254 -11.91 -14.24 27.96
CA TYR A 254 -11.03 -15.25 27.40
C TYR A 254 -11.83 -16.51 27.02
N ILE A 255 -11.43 -17.13 25.91
CA ILE A 255 -11.96 -18.40 25.43
C ILE A 255 -10.84 -19.38 25.17
N ARG A 256 -11.14 -20.66 25.34
CA ARG A 256 -10.26 -21.76 25.02
C ARG A 256 -10.68 -22.37 23.69
N LYS A 257 -9.69 -22.64 22.85
CA LYS A 257 -9.89 -23.39 21.60
C LYS A 257 -8.94 -24.58 21.55
N VAL A 258 -9.46 -25.73 21.11
CA VAL A 258 -8.67 -26.94 20.86
C VAL A 258 -8.52 -27.09 19.35
N ASN A 259 -7.28 -27.11 18.86
CA ASN A 259 -7.00 -27.19 17.41
C ASN A 259 -7.76 -26.12 16.59
N GLY A 260 -7.93 -24.92 17.15
CA GLY A 260 -8.62 -23.79 16.51
C GLY A 260 -10.15 -23.83 16.60
N VAL A 261 -10.75 -24.86 17.18
CA VAL A 261 -12.20 -24.98 17.39
C VAL A 261 -12.58 -24.49 18.79
N PHE A 262 -13.63 -23.67 18.88
CA PHE A 262 -14.16 -23.19 20.16
C PHE A 262 -14.52 -24.34 21.11
N GLU A 263 -14.04 -24.26 22.34
CA GLU A 263 -14.31 -25.26 23.38
C GLU A 263 -15.11 -24.65 24.53
N SER A 264 -14.59 -23.59 25.16
CA SER A 264 -15.18 -23.02 26.37
C SER A 264 -14.87 -21.55 26.55
N TRP A 265 -15.78 -20.85 27.25
CA TRP A 265 -15.54 -19.53 27.81
C TRP A 265 -14.92 -19.65 29.21
N GLU A 266 -14.19 -18.63 29.65
CA GLU A 266 -13.98 -18.43 31.08
C GLU A 266 -15.32 -18.19 31.81
N SER A 267 -15.34 -18.45 33.12
CA SER A 267 -16.54 -18.33 33.94
C SER A 267 -17.05 -16.88 34.05
N ASP A 268 -18.36 -16.71 34.30
CA ASP A 268 -18.97 -15.39 34.57
C ASP A 268 -18.46 -14.76 35.90
N PRO A 269 -18.55 -13.42 36.04
CA PRO A 269 -19.01 -12.43 35.07
C PRO A 269 -17.94 -12.07 34.04
N ASN A 270 -18.32 -11.31 33.00
CA ASN A 270 -17.38 -10.70 32.06
C ASN A 270 -16.28 -9.92 32.79
N ASN A 271 -15.07 -9.88 32.21
CA ASN A 271 -14.06 -8.93 32.62
C ASN A 271 -14.42 -7.55 32.05
N GLU A 272 -14.29 -6.49 32.85
CA GLU A 272 -14.66 -5.15 32.42
C GLU A 272 -13.73 -4.06 32.97
N PHE A 273 -13.55 -2.98 32.20
CA PHE A 273 -12.85 -1.77 32.62
C PHE A 273 -13.22 -0.58 31.72
N MET A 274 -13.05 0.64 32.25
CA MET A 274 -13.09 1.87 31.46
C MET A 274 -11.71 2.14 30.85
N SER A 275 -11.62 2.24 29.53
CA SER A 275 -10.35 2.55 28.86
C SER A 275 -9.91 4.00 29.11
N PRO A 276 -8.59 4.28 29.22
CA PRO A 276 -8.11 5.64 29.46
C PRO A 276 -8.39 6.55 28.26
N LYS A 277 -8.34 7.87 28.49
CA LYS A 277 -8.48 8.88 27.42
C LYS A 277 -7.31 8.86 26.43
N SER A 278 -6.12 8.45 26.86
CA SER A 278 -4.91 8.35 26.05
C SER A 278 -3.87 7.44 26.71
N GLY A 279 -2.81 7.09 25.98
CA GLY A 279 -1.69 6.30 26.48
C GLY A 279 -1.90 4.80 26.31
N THR A 280 -1.36 4.02 27.24
CA THR A 280 -1.43 2.55 27.23
C THR A 280 -1.92 2.03 28.59
N LEU A 281 -2.52 0.84 28.59
CA LEU A 281 -2.97 0.16 29.80
C LEU A 281 -2.53 -1.30 29.78
N VAL A 282 -2.22 -1.87 30.94
CA VAL A 282 -1.96 -3.31 31.09
C VAL A 282 -3.03 -3.91 32.01
N ARG A 283 -3.62 -5.01 31.57
CA ARG A 283 -4.57 -5.85 32.30
C ARG A 283 -3.87 -7.15 32.66
N ASN A 284 -3.89 -7.53 33.93
CA ASN A 284 -3.33 -8.80 34.40
C ASN A 284 -4.45 -9.57 35.08
N ASP A 285 -4.90 -10.62 34.40
CA ASP A 285 -6.02 -11.45 34.80
C ASP A 285 -5.56 -12.88 35.14
N GLN A 286 -6.43 -13.61 35.82
CA GLN A 286 -6.31 -15.05 36.05
C GLN A 286 -7.51 -15.71 35.39
N TRP A 287 -7.31 -16.84 34.71
CA TRP A 287 -8.42 -17.61 34.16
C TRP A 287 -9.41 -17.99 35.27
N ARG A 288 -10.71 -17.79 35.03
CA ARG A 288 -11.80 -18.08 35.98
C ARG A 288 -12.52 -19.38 35.67
#